data_AF-A0A8B7DLN6-F1
#
_entry.id   AF-A0A8B7DLN6-F1
#
_cell.length_a   1.000
_cell.length_b   1.000
_cell.length_c   1.000
_cell.angle_alpha   90.00
_cell.angle_beta   90.00
_cell.angle_gamma   90.00
#
_symmetry.space_group_name_H-M   'P 1'
#
loop_
_entity.id
_entity.type
_entity.pdbx_description
1 polymer ?
#
loop_
_entity_poly.entity_id
_entity_poly.type
_entity_poly.pdbx_seq_one_letter_code
_entity_poly.pdbx_strand_id
1 'polypeptide(L)'
;MKVYILMVFVLHQLQGSPITSCKPVNCLVNPCIFRKCPAGSQCIPNYCNGCNAECKPCDPVNCLVNPCKFYECPAGTQCIPNYCNGCNAVCKPCKIFNCFVDPCKFHSCPAGSQCISNYCNGCNAVCKPCVNSACLIDPCLNHNCTSGFKCISNYCNGCNAECTKNVIG
;
A
#
# COMPACT_ATOMS: atom_id res chain seq x y z
N MET A 1 60.28 41.45 -2.31
CA MET A 1 59.56 40.16 -2.17
C MET A 1 58.13 40.39 -2.63
N LYS A 2 57.72 39.66 -3.67
CA LYS A 2 56.52 39.93 -4.49
C LYS A 2 55.31 39.17 -3.94
N VAL A 3 54.27 39.96 -3.66
CA VAL A 3 52.82 39.71 -3.76
C VAL A 3 52.39 38.31 -4.21
N TYR A 4 51.73 37.57 -3.33
CA TYR A 4 50.82 36.47 -3.67
C TYR A 4 49.53 36.58 -2.82
N ILE A 5 48.67 37.52 -3.20
CA ILE A 5 47.23 37.49 -2.90
C ILE A 5 46.55 37.38 -4.26
N LEU A 6 46.14 36.16 -4.63
CA LEU A 6 45.24 35.89 -5.75
C LEU A 6 44.45 34.64 -5.36
N MET A 7 43.24 34.84 -4.82
CA MET A 7 42.01 34.73 -5.58
C MET A 7 41.80 33.34 -6.17
N VAL A 8 41.36 32.41 -5.31
CA VAL A 8 40.51 31.28 -5.71
C VAL A 8 39.27 31.28 -4.79
N PHE A 9 38.55 32.40 -4.80
CA PHE A 9 37.16 32.49 -4.35
C PHE A 9 36.29 32.52 -5.61
N VAL A 10 36.18 31.38 -6.28
CA VAL A 10 35.32 31.25 -7.44
C VAL A 10 34.47 30.00 -7.28
N LEU A 11 33.18 30.28 -7.07
CA LEU A 11 32.02 29.42 -7.29
C LEU A 11 31.89 28.17 -6.42
N HIS A 12 31.24 28.34 -5.27
CA HIS A 12 30.11 27.46 -4.90
C HIS A 12 28.89 28.33 -4.63
N GLN A 13 28.24 28.76 -5.72
CA GLN A 13 26.86 29.22 -5.74
C GLN A 13 25.96 28.00 -5.54
N LEU A 14 25.77 27.56 -4.28
CA LEU A 14 24.69 26.66 -3.92
C LEU A 14 23.76 27.41 -2.98
N GLN A 15 22.81 28.12 -3.57
CA GLN A 15 21.43 28.32 -3.09
C GLN A 15 21.24 28.21 -1.56
N GLY A 16 21.94 29.05 -0.81
CA GLY A 16 21.64 29.29 0.59
C GLY A 16 20.54 30.33 0.64
N SER A 17 19.32 29.93 0.98
CA SER A 17 18.30 30.84 1.48
C SER A 17 18.94 31.83 2.48
N PRO A 18 18.47 33.09 2.56
CA PRO A 18 19.04 34.08 3.47
C PRO A 18 19.14 33.48 4.88
N ILE A 19 20.33 33.58 5.49
CA ILE A 19 20.64 33.05 6.82
C ILE A 19 19.83 33.88 7.83
N THR A 20 18.55 33.55 7.93
CA THR A 20 17.65 34.16 8.90
C THR A 20 18.10 33.64 10.25
N SER A 21 18.40 34.54 11.18
CA SER A 21 18.85 34.16 12.53
C SER A 21 17.86 33.17 13.13
N CYS A 22 18.36 31.95 13.39
CA CYS A 22 17.55 30.84 13.82
C CYS A 22 17.95 30.43 15.22
N LYS A 23 17.04 30.57 16.20
CA LYS A 23 17.25 30.01 17.54
C LYS A 23 16.45 28.70 17.65
N PRO A 24 17.09 27.53 17.58
CA PRO A 24 16.39 26.27 17.76
C PRO A 24 15.83 26.18 19.17
N VAL A 25 14.58 25.72 19.29
CA VAL A 25 13.93 25.42 20.57
C VAL A 25 13.74 23.93 20.74
N ASN A 26 13.67 23.47 21.98
CA ASN A 26 13.41 22.07 22.28
C ASN A 26 11.91 21.85 22.49
N CYS A 27 11.32 20.99 21.67
CA CYS A 27 9.89 20.73 21.67
C CYS A 27 9.60 19.41 22.37
N LEU A 28 8.57 19.40 23.22
CA LEU A 28 8.14 18.18 23.92
C LEU A 28 7.69 17.08 22.94
N VAL A 29 7.12 17.49 21.80
CA VAL A 29 6.53 16.59 20.81
C VAL A 29 6.98 17.01 19.42
N ASN A 30 7.21 16.03 18.54
CA ASN A 30 7.49 16.28 17.13
C ASN A 30 6.27 17.01 16.49
N PRO A 31 6.43 18.23 15.95
CA PRO A 31 5.32 19.01 15.41
C PRO A 31 4.65 18.37 14.18
N CYS A 32 5.31 17.41 13.54
CA CYS A 32 4.72 16.62 12.45
C CYS A 32 3.67 15.60 12.90
N ILE A 33 3.54 15.33 14.21
CA ILE A 33 2.49 14.44 14.73
C ILE A 33 1.10 15.05 14.50
N PHE A 34 0.98 16.38 14.58
CA PHE A 34 -0.30 17.08 14.47
C PHE A 34 -0.53 17.69 13.08
N ARG A 35 0.49 17.68 12.22
CA ARG A 35 0.39 18.29 10.89
C ARG A 35 0.22 17.25 9.80
N LYS A 36 -0.94 17.30 9.13
CA LYS A 36 -1.20 16.54 7.91
C LYS A 36 -0.77 17.34 6.69
N CYS A 37 0.15 16.79 5.91
CA CYS A 37 0.59 17.38 4.65
C CYS A 37 -0.23 16.86 3.46
N PRO A 38 -0.40 17.64 2.39
CA PRO A 38 -1.10 17.21 1.18
C PRO A 38 -0.37 16.04 0.49
N ALA A 39 -1.06 15.34 -0.41
CA ALA A 39 -0.48 14.23 -1.15
C ALA A 39 0.77 14.66 -1.93
N GLY A 40 1.80 13.80 -1.94
CA GLY A 40 3.09 14.09 -2.58
C GLY A 40 4.00 15.02 -1.76
N SER A 41 3.62 15.36 -0.53
CA SER A 41 4.46 16.15 0.38
C SER A 41 4.64 15.46 1.72
N GLN A 42 5.80 15.69 2.32
CA GLN A 42 6.21 15.19 3.62
C GLN A 42 6.26 16.32 4.64
N CYS A 43 5.93 15.99 5.89
CA CYS A 43 6.13 16.91 6.99
C CYS A 43 7.59 16.88 7.43
N ILE A 44 8.22 18.05 7.45
CA ILE A 44 9.57 18.26 7.96
C ILE A 44 9.47 19.16 9.19
N PRO A 45 9.93 18.72 10.38
CA PRO A 45 9.89 19.55 11.56
C PRO A 45 10.82 20.75 11.40
N ASN A 46 10.36 21.92 11.85
CA ASN A 46 11.12 23.15 11.87
C ASN A 46 11.15 23.69 13.30
N TYR A 47 12.27 23.45 13.99
CA TYR A 47 12.47 23.89 15.38
C TYR A 47 12.98 25.34 15.49
N CYS A 48 13.06 26.05 14.36
CA CYS A 48 13.54 27.41 14.32
C CYS A 48 12.51 28.38 14.89
N ASN A 49 12.90 29.13 15.92
CA ASN A 49 12.07 30.17 16.55
C ASN A 49 10.70 29.65 17.02
N GLY A 50 10.56 28.33 17.25
CA GLY A 50 9.30 27.69 17.64
C GLY A 50 9.22 26.21 17.26
N CYS A 51 8.16 25.53 17.72
CA CYS A 51 7.85 24.14 17.38
C CYS A 51 7.01 24.07 16.11
N ASN A 52 7.60 24.45 14.99
CA ASN A 52 6.92 24.54 13.70
C ASN A 52 7.11 23.26 12.90
N ALA A 53 6.31 23.12 11.85
CA ALA A 53 6.52 22.12 10.83
C ALA A 53 6.39 22.78 9.47
N GLU A 54 6.93 22.15 8.42
CA GLU A 54 6.83 22.55 7.01
C GLU A 54 6.39 21.35 6.17
N CYS A 55 5.51 21.55 5.19
CA CYS A 55 5.21 20.53 4.19
C CYS A 55 6.11 20.80 2.99
N LYS A 56 7.00 19.86 2.69
CA LYS A 56 7.90 19.94 1.54
C LYS A 56 7.58 18.80 0.57
N PRO A 57 7.80 18.96 -0.74
CA PRO A 57 7.74 17.85 -1.67
C PRO A 57 8.55 16.66 -1.14
N CYS A 58 8.00 15.46 -1.25
CA CYS A 58 8.76 14.26 -0.93
C CYS A 58 9.47 13.76 -2.19
N ASP A 59 10.68 13.25 -2.03
CA ASP A 59 11.35 12.54 -3.11
C ASP A 59 10.80 11.11 -3.15
N PRO A 60 10.12 10.70 -4.24
CA PRO A 60 9.53 9.38 -4.32
C PRO A 60 10.63 8.33 -4.45
N VAL A 61 10.51 7.27 -3.66
CA VAL A 61 11.36 6.08 -3.81
C VAL A 61 10.81 5.20 -4.92
N ASN A 62 11.68 4.71 -5.80
CA ASN A 62 11.29 3.74 -6.81
C ASN A 62 11.14 2.35 -6.18
N CYS A 63 9.90 1.87 -6.07
CA CYS A 63 9.59 0.59 -5.49
C CYS A 63 9.41 -0.46 -6.59
N LEU A 64 10.07 -1.62 -6.43
CA LEU A 64 9.94 -2.76 -7.35
C LEU A 64 8.50 -3.27 -7.45
N VAL A 65 7.72 -3.08 -6.39
CA VAL A 65 6.35 -3.59 -6.28
C VAL A 65 5.44 -2.53 -5.66
N ASN A 66 4.17 -2.55 -6.10
CA ASN A 66 3.13 -1.73 -5.48
C ASN A 66 2.91 -2.23 -4.04
N PRO A 67 3.08 -1.39 -3.00
CA PRO A 67 2.93 -1.80 -1.60
C PRO A 67 1.50 -2.26 -1.27
N CYS A 68 0.49 -1.79 -1.99
CA CYS A 68 -0.89 -2.26 -1.85
C CYS A 68 -1.14 -3.67 -2.38
N LYS A 69 -0.15 -4.32 -3.01
CA LYS A 69 -0.24 -5.71 -3.43
C LYS A 69 -0.12 -6.69 -2.25
N PHE A 70 0.57 -6.27 -1.18
CA PHE A 70 0.89 -7.13 -0.03
C PHE A 70 0.23 -6.68 1.27
N TYR A 71 -0.49 -5.56 1.23
CA TYR A 71 -1.16 -5.00 2.38
C TYR A 71 -2.65 -4.86 2.11
N GLU A 72 -3.46 -5.56 2.89
CA GLU A 72 -4.90 -5.44 2.84
C GLU A 72 -5.40 -4.41 3.86
N CYS A 73 -6.18 -3.45 3.36
CA CYS A 73 -6.81 -2.45 4.20
C CYS A 73 -8.11 -2.97 4.84
N PRO A 74 -8.49 -2.45 6.03
CA PRO A 74 -9.77 -2.77 6.65
C PRO A 74 -10.97 -2.42 5.77
N ALA A 75 -12.12 -3.05 6.04
CA ALA A 75 -13.37 -2.78 5.35
C ALA A 75 -13.73 -1.29 5.36
N GLY A 76 -14.26 -0.78 4.24
CA GLY A 76 -14.61 0.64 4.07
C GLY A 76 -13.42 1.55 3.77
N THR A 77 -12.22 1.00 3.63
CA THR A 77 -11.02 1.76 3.25
C THR A 77 -10.36 1.19 1.99
N GLN A 78 -9.69 2.06 1.24
CA GLN A 78 -8.88 1.72 0.09
C GLN A 78 -7.40 1.83 0.44
N CYS A 79 -6.61 0.90 -0.07
CA CYS A 79 -5.17 1.05 -0.04
C CYS A 79 -4.71 2.05 -1.10
N ILE A 80 -3.92 3.02 -0.68
CA ILE A 80 -3.25 3.98 -1.57
C ILE A 80 -1.75 3.82 -1.38
N PRO A 81 -0.97 3.58 -2.45
CA PRO A 81 0.47 3.48 -2.34
C PRO A 81 1.05 4.84 -1.97
N ASN A 82 1.99 4.84 -1.04
CA ASN A 82 2.75 6.01 -0.62
C ASN A 82 4.24 5.73 -0.81
N TYR A 83 4.83 6.46 -1.76
CA TYR A 83 6.25 6.34 -2.12
C TYR A 83 7.13 7.38 -1.44
N CYS A 84 6.56 8.27 -0.61
CA CYS A 84 7.32 9.22 0.17
C CYS A 84 8.11 8.52 1.27
N ASN A 85 9.43 8.70 1.30
CA ASN A 85 10.33 8.17 2.32
C ASN A 85 10.29 6.64 2.48
N GLY A 86 9.86 5.91 1.45
CA GLY A 86 9.80 4.44 1.45
C GLY A 86 8.59 3.90 0.69
N CYS A 87 8.50 2.57 0.61
CA CYS A 87 7.43 1.83 -0.08
C CYS A 87 6.30 1.48 0.90
N ASN A 88 5.42 2.42 1.18
CA ASN A 88 4.40 2.29 2.21
C ASN A 88 2.99 2.13 1.62
N ALA A 89 2.12 1.42 2.32
CA ALA A 89 0.70 1.34 2.02
C ALA A 89 -0.07 2.20 3.03
N VAL A 90 -1.02 3.01 2.55
CA VAL A 90 -1.86 3.85 3.43
C VAL A 90 -3.33 3.54 3.17
N CYS A 91 -4.06 3.16 4.22
CA CYS A 91 -5.51 3.04 4.12
C CYS A 91 -6.17 4.41 4.23
N LYS A 92 -6.98 4.76 3.24
CA LYS A 92 -7.86 5.93 3.31
C LYS A 92 -9.30 5.48 3.24
N PRO A 93 -10.24 6.17 3.90
CA PRO A 93 -11.65 5.99 3.63
C PRO A 93 -11.91 6.09 2.13
N CYS A 94 -12.76 5.21 1.59
CA CYS A 94 -13.17 5.33 0.20
C CYS A 94 -14.61 5.79 0.08
N LYS A 95 -14.90 6.33 -1.10
CA LYS A 95 -16.27 6.67 -1.46
C LYS A 95 -17.01 5.39 -1.81
N ILE A 96 -18.05 5.09 -1.04
CA ILE A 96 -18.94 3.96 -1.31
C ILE A 96 -19.89 4.35 -2.43
N PHE A 97 -20.00 3.47 -3.43
CA PHE A 97 -20.95 3.61 -4.53
C PHE A 97 -22.15 2.69 -4.31
N ASN A 98 -23.35 3.25 -4.47
CA ASN A 98 -24.58 2.46 -4.48
C ASN A 98 -24.77 1.86 -5.87
N CYS A 99 -24.46 0.58 -6.00
CA CYS A 99 -24.61 -0.15 -7.24
C CYS A 99 -26.05 -0.62 -7.41
N PHE A 100 -26.60 -0.51 -8.62
CA PHE A 100 -27.92 -1.04 -8.94
C PHE A 100 -27.99 -2.56 -8.80
N VAL A 101 -26.86 -3.23 -9.03
CA VAL A 101 -26.73 -4.67 -8.91
C VAL A 101 -25.44 -5.00 -8.17
N ASP A 102 -25.48 -6.09 -7.40
CA ASP A 102 -24.29 -6.66 -6.76
C ASP A 102 -23.24 -7.03 -7.84
N PRO A 103 -22.02 -6.48 -7.76
CA PRO A 103 -20.93 -6.79 -8.70
C PRO A 103 -20.64 -8.29 -8.85
N CYS A 104 -20.85 -9.08 -7.79
CA CYS A 104 -20.59 -10.52 -7.82
C CYS A 104 -21.67 -11.33 -8.56
N LYS A 105 -22.82 -10.74 -8.91
CA LYS A 105 -23.85 -11.43 -9.72
C LYS A 105 -23.41 -11.71 -11.15
N PHE A 106 -22.52 -10.90 -11.70
CA PHE A 106 -22.06 -11.01 -13.09
C PHE A 106 -20.56 -11.29 -13.21
N HIS A 107 -19.89 -11.54 -12.09
CA HIS A 107 -18.46 -11.83 -12.05
C HIS A 107 -18.22 -13.25 -11.54
N SER A 108 -17.58 -14.07 -12.38
CA SER A 108 -17.19 -15.43 -12.03
C SER A 108 -15.71 -15.47 -11.64
N CYS A 109 -15.44 -15.94 -10.43
CA CYS A 109 -14.08 -16.17 -9.95
C CYS A 109 -13.55 -17.55 -10.38
N PRO A 110 -12.23 -17.70 -10.52
CA PRO A 110 -11.62 -19.00 -10.78
C PRO A 110 -11.88 -19.97 -9.62
N ALA A 111 -11.76 -21.28 -9.91
CA ALA A 111 -11.94 -22.33 -8.91
C ALA A 111 -11.05 -22.11 -7.67
N GLY A 112 -11.60 -22.38 -6.48
CA GLY A 112 -10.91 -22.15 -5.20
C GLY A 112 -10.92 -20.69 -4.72
N SER A 113 -11.60 -19.78 -5.42
CA SER A 113 -11.79 -18.39 -5.02
C SER A 113 -13.28 -18.03 -4.90
N GLN A 114 -13.59 -17.13 -3.95
CA GLN A 114 -14.91 -16.54 -3.77
C GLN A 114 -14.92 -15.11 -4.30
N CYS A 115 -16.06 -14.73 -4.86
CA CYS A 115 -16.29 -13.34 -5.24
C CYS A 115 -16.69 -12.53 -4.00
N ILE A 116 -16.01 -11.40 -3.80
CA ILE A 116 -16.32 -10.42 -2.77
C ILE A 116 -16.67 -9.10 -3.45
N SER A 117 -17.87 -8.60 -3.17
CA SER A 117 -18.34 -7.32 -3.69
C SER A 117 -17.53 -6.18 -3.08
N ASN A 118 -17.03 -5.30 -3.95
CA ASN A 118 -16.22 -4.15 -3.56
C ASN A 118 -16.86 -2.87 -4.10
N TYR A 119 -17.50 -2.13 -3.19
CA TYR A 119 -18.20 -0.88 -3.46
C TYR A 119 -17.30 0.36 -3.38
N CYS A 120 -16.00 0.16 -3.17
CA CYS A 120 -15.00 1.19 -2.92
C CYS A 120 -14.57 1.83 -4.25
N ASN A 121 -14.91 3.11 -4.44
CA ASN A 121 -14.69 3.87 -5.68
C ASN A 121 -15.30 3.25 -6.94
N GLY A 122 -16.35 2.44 -6.81
CA GLY A 122 -17.05 1.83 -7.94
C GLY A 122 -17.75 0.54 -7.57
N CYS A 123 -18.33 -0.11 -8.58
CA CYS A 123 -19.06 -1.37 -8.47
C CYS A 123 -18.17 -2.53 -8.92
N ASN A 124 -17.19 -2.87 -8.09
CA ASN A 124 -16.15 -3.83 -8.44
C ASN A 124 -16.39 -5.18 -7.77
N ALA A 125 -15.88 -6.24 -8.39
CA ALA A 125 -15.84 -7.59 -7.82
C ALA A 125 -14.37 -7.97 -7.61
N VAL A 126 -14.05 -8.59 -6.48
CA VAL A 126 -12.69 -9.06 -6.17
C VAL A 126 -12.75 -10.55 -5.86
N CYS A 127 -11.94 -11.33 -6.57
CA CYS A 127 -11.76 -12.75 -6.24
C CYS A 127 -10.75 -12.89 -5.12
N LYS A 128 -11.18 -13.47 -4.00
CA LYS A 128 -10.27 -13.85 -2.91
C LYS A 128 -10.20 -15.36 -2.81
N PRO A 129 -9.03 -15.93 -2.48
CA PRO A 129 -8.93 -17.34 -2.14
C PRO A 129 -9.95 -17.67 -1.05
N CYS A 130 -10.61 -18.81 -1.21
CA CYS A 130 -11.41 -19.34 -0.13
C CYS A 130 -10.44 -19.85 0.93
N VAL A 131 -10.48 -19.24 2.12
CA VAL A 131 -9.72 -19.67 3.28
C VAL A 131 -10.72 -20.09 4.34
N ASN A 132 -10.68 -21.37 4.69
CA ASN A 132 -11.44 -21.88 5.82
C ASN A 132 -10.45 -22.27 6.91
N SER A 133 -10.29 -21.41 7.93
CA SER A 133 -9.36 -21.63 9.05
C SER A 133 -9.71 -22.87 9.89
N ALA A 134 -10.94 -23.41 9.77
CA ALA A 134 -11.33 -24.67 10.39
C ALA A 134 -10.80 -25.90 9.62
N CYS A 135 -10.29 -25.71 8.40
CA CYS A 135 -9.66 -26.76 7.61
C CYS A 135 -8.22 -26.96 8.04
N LEU A 136 -8.04 -27.76 9.11
CA LEU A 136 -6.73 -28.09 9.65
C LEU A 136 -5.91 -29.00 8.70
N ILE A 137 -6.57 -29.67 7.76
CA ILE A 137 -5.97 -30.64 6.84
C ILE A 137 -6.50 -30.35 5.44
N ASP A 138 -5.62 -30.39 4.43
CA ASP A 138 -6.01 -30.32 3.02
C ASP A 138 -7.02 -31.44 2.70
N PRO A 139 -8.24 -31.12 2.24
CA PRO A 139 -9.25 -32.11 1.86
C PRO A 139 -8.74 -33.17 0.86
N CYS A 140 -7.77 -32.81 0.02
CA CYS A 140 -7.18 -33.73 -0.95
C CYS A 140 -6.18 -34.72 -0.35
N LEU A 141 -5.74 -34.55 0.90
CA LEU A 141 -4.74 -35.43 1.53
C LEU A 141 -5.23 -36.87 1.69
N ASN A 142 -6.53 -37.04 1.98
CA ASN A 142 -7.18 -38.34 2.19
C ASN A 142 -8.25 -38.65 1.12
N HIS A 143 -8.27 -37.91 0.02
CA HIS A 143 -9.28 -38.06 -1.03
C HIS A 143 -8.65 -38.61 -2.32
N ASN A 144 -8.95 -39.88 -2.61
CA ASN A 144 -8.41 -40.56 -3.78
C ASN A 144 -9.38 -40.45 -4.97
N CYS A 145 -8.91 -39.80 -6.03
CA CYS A 145 -9.63 -39.76 -7.31
C CYS A 145 -9.31 -40.99 -8.17
N THR A 146 -10.25 -41.41 -9.00
CA THR A 146 -10.04 -42.46 -10.00
C THR A 146 -9.02 -42.05 -11.06
N SER A 147 -8.40 -43.02 -11.74
CA SER A 147 -7.40 -42.76 -12.78
C SER A 147 -7.88 -41.75 -13.82
N GLY A 148 -7.03 -40.76 -14.14
CA GLY A 148 -7.34 -39.66 -15.06
C GLY A 148 -7.98 -38.42 -14.42
N PHE A 149 -8.21 -38.42 -13.11
CA PHE A 149 -8.74 -37.27 -12.37
C PHE A 149 -7.74 -36.76 -11.32
N LYS A 150 -7.70 -35.44 -11.13
CA LYS A 150 -6.92 -34.76 -10.10
C LYS A 150 -7.85 -34.20 -9.03
N CYS A 151 -7.50 -34.42 -7.77
CA CYS A 151 -8.19 -33.79 -6.65
C CYS A 151 -7.90 -32.29 -6.61
N ILE A 152 -8.95 -31.49 -6.40
CA ILE A 152 -8.89 -30.05 -6.15
C ILE A 152 -9.60 -29.78 -4.83
N SER A 153 -8.93 -29.06 -3.93
CA SER A 153 -9.50 -28.65 -2.65
C SER A 153 -10.45 -27.46 -2.85
N ASN A 154 -11.65 -27.54 -2.29
CA ASN A 154 -12.64 -26.49 -2.28
C ASN A 154 -12.92 -26.02 -0.85
N TYR A 155 -12.51 -24.78 -0.56
CA TYR A 155 -12.65 -24.16 0.75
C TYR A 155 -13.84 -23.19 0.84
N CYS A 156 -14.58 -22.97 -0.25
CA CYS A 156 -15.59 -21.89 -0.35
C CYS A 156 -16.90 -22.22 0.36
N ASN A 157 -17.15 -23.49 0.69
CA ASN A 157 -18.37 -23.97 1.36
C ASN A 157 -18.08 -25.16 2.31
N GLY A 158 -16.91 -25.17 2.96
CA GLY A 158 -16.47 -26.26 3.83
C GLY A 158 -15.08 -26.75 3.50
N CYS A 159 -14.78 -27.98 3.90
CA CYS A 159 -13.51 -28.67 3.67
C CYS A 159 -13.71 -29.79 2.66
N ASN A 160 -13.96 -29.43 1.41
CA ASN A 160 -14.38 -30.40 0.40
C ASN A 160 -13.25 -30.70 -0.58
N ALA A 161 -13.23 -31.94 -1.07
CA ALA A 161 -12.35 -32.39 -2.15
C ALA A 161 -13.20 -32.72 -3.37
N GLU A 162 -12.78 -32.26 -4.54
CA GLU A 162 -13.48 -32.50 -5.80
C GLU A 162 -12.51 -33.11 -6.83
N CYS A 163 -12.94 -34.19 -7.50
CA CYS A 163 -12.17 -34.83 -8.55
C CYS A 163 -12.48 -34.19 -9.91
N THR A 164 -11.50 -33.50 -10.48
CA THR A 164 -11.62 -32.90 -11.81
C THR A 164 -10.83 -33.69 -12.84
N LYS A 165 -11.35 -33.80 -14.06
CA LYS A 165 -10.66 -34.50 -15.15
C LYS A 165 -9.38 -33.74 -15.49
N ASN A 166 -8.27 -34.44 -15.68
CA ASN A 166 -7.03 -33.82 -16.13
C ASN A 166 -7.27 -33.27 -17.55
N VAL A 167 -7.60 -31.99 -17.66
CA VAL A 167 -7.64 -31.31 -18.96
C VAL A 167 -6.20 -30.95 -19.27
N ILE A 168 -5.49 -31.89 -19.90
CA ILE A 168 -4.21 -31.62 -20.53
C ILE A 168 -4.55 -30.69 -21.69
N GLY A 169 -4.25 -29.40 -21.53
CA GLY A 169 -4.20 -28.43 -22.63
C GLY A 169 -2.94 -28.64 -23.44
#